data_AF-A0A176S1V8-F1
#
_entry.id   AF-A0A176S1V8-F1
#
_cell.length_a   1.000
_cell.length_b   1.000
_cell.length_c   1.000
_cell.angle_alpha   90.00
_cell.angle_beta   90.00
_cell.angle_gamma   90.00
#
_symmetry.space_group_name_H-M   'P 1'
#
loop_
_entity.id
_entity.type
_entity.pdbx_description
1 polymer ?
#
loop_
_entity_poly.entity_id
_entity_poly.type
_entity_poly.pdbx_seq_one_letter_code
_entity_poly.pdbx_strand_id
1 'polypeptide(L)' 'MLIQRLTIIGVGLIGGSLARALKRAGACGEVVGCGRNTSHLQQAIDLGVIDRYDTHPANAVKNADMVVLAVPLG' A
#
# COMPACT_ATOMS: atom_id res chain seq x y z
N MET A 1 1.47 3.92 -17.38
CA MET A 1 1.04 3.95 -15.98
C MET A 1 1.69 5.13 -15.28
N LEU A 2 0.95 5.85 -14.42
CA LEU A 2 1.44 7.06 -13.74
C LEU A 2 2.35 6.73 -12.55
N ILE A 3 2.04 5.66 -11.83
CA ILE A 3 2.80 5.17 -10.67
C ILE A 3 3.12 3.71 -10.95
N GLN A 4 4.40 3.35 -11.11
CA GLN A 4 4.78 1.94 -11.30
C GLN A 4 4.74 1.20 -9.98
N ARG A 5 5.28 1.80 -8.91
CA ARG A 5 5.24 1.27 -7.55
C ARG A 5 4.75 2.30 -6.53
N LEU A 6 3.59 2.03 -5.95
CA LEU A 6 3.01 2.75 -4.83
C LEU A 6 3.32 2.05 -3.51
N THR A 7 3.90 2.74 -2.53
CA THR A 7 4.01 2.23 -1.16
C THR A 7 3.01 2.92 -0.26
N ILE A 8 2.26 2.15 0.54
CA ILE A 8 1.27 2.66 1.50
C ILE A 8 1.68 2.21 2.90
N ILE A 9 2.07 3.16 3.73
CA ILE A 9 2.33 2.94 5.14
C ILE A 9 1.02 3.22 5.88
N GLY A 10 0.36 2.15 6.37
CA GLY A 10 -0.99 2.21 6.94
C GLY A 10 -2.07 1.77 5.95
N VAL A 11 -2.21 0.45 5.75
CA VAL A 11 -3.23 -0.15 4.86
C VAL A 11 -4.59 -0.28 5.58
N GLY A 12 -5.14 0.86 6.01
CA GLY A 12 -6.46 0.96 6.62
C GLY A 12 -7.54 1.38 5.61
N LEU A 13 -8.62 1.98 6.10
CA LEU A 13 -9.72 2.47 5.26
C LEU A 13 -9.23 3.47 4.19
N ILE A 14 -8.44 4.48 4.60
CA ILE A 14 -7.95 5.53 3.71
C ILE A 14 -6.92 4.98 2.71
N GLY A 15 -5.84 4.36 3.21
CA GLY A 15 -4.79 3.80 2.36
C GLY A 15 -5.34 2.73 1.40
N GLY A 16 -6.17 1.82 1.90
CA GLY A 16 -6.76 0.77 1.07
C GLY A 16 -7.76 1.29 0.02
N SER A 17 -8.56 2.31 0.35
CA SER A 17 -9.49 2.91 -0.61
C SER A 17 -8.75 3.64 -1.73
N LEU A 18 -7.67 4.35 -1.40
CA LEU A 18 -6.81 5.00 -2.40
C LEU A 18 -6.15 3.97 -3.32
N ALA A 19 -5.58 2.90 -2.77
CA ALA A 19 -4.98 1.81 -3.55
C ALA A 19 -5.96 1.26 -4.58
N ARG A 20 -7.19 0.93 -4.13
CA ARG A 20 -8.25 0.41 -5.00
C ARG A 20 -8.67 1.41 -6.07
N ALA A 21 -8.80 2.70 -5.73
CA ALA A 21 -9.15 3.74 -6.69
C ALA A 21 -8.08 3.87 -7.79
N LEU A 22 -6.79 3.88 -7.42
CA LEU A 22 -5.68 3.97 -8.37
C LEU A 22 -5.55 2.73 -9.25
N LYS A 23 -5.75 1.53 -8.68
CA LYS A 23 -5.80 0.27 -9.46
C LYS A 23 -6.95 0.30 -10.47
N ARG A 24 -8.17 0.68 -10.04
CA ARG A 24 -9.33 0.81 -10.95
C ARG A 24 -9.13 1.84 -12.06
N ALA A 25 -8.42 2.92 -11.78
CA ALA A 25 -8.10 3.94 -12.77
C ALA A 25 -6.97 3.55 -13.73
N GLY A 26 -6.36 2.35 -13.57
CA GLY A 26 -5.18 1.95 -14.34
C GLY A 26 -3.95 2.84 -14.09
N ALA A 27 -3.96 3.59 -12.98
CA ALA A 27 -2.94 4.59 -12.66
C ALA A 27 -1.76 4.01 -11.87
N CYS A 28 -1.93 2.82 -11.27
CA CYS A 28 -0.93 2.17 -10.41
C CYS A 28 -0.67 0.72 -10.83
N GLY A 29 0.62 0.37 -10.97
CA GLY A 29 1.09 -0.99 -11.30
C GLY A 29 1.11 -1.93 -10.10
N GLU A 30 2.06 -1.69 -9.19
CA GLU A 30 2.28 -2.47 -7.98
C GLU A 30 1.96 -1.62 -6.73
N VAL A 31 1.27 -2.19 -5.77
CA VAL A 31 1.01 -1.59 -4.46
C VAL A 31 1.70 -2.41 -3.35
N VAL A 32 2.59 -1.76 -2.62
CA VAL A 32 3.32 -2.32 -1.48
C VAL A 32 2.71 -1.79 -0.19
N GLY A 33 2.12 -2.67 0.63
CA GLY A 33 1.63 -2.32 1.95
C GLY A 33 2.74 -2.34 3.01
N CYS A 34 2.66 -1.43 3.97
CA CYS A 34 3.53 -1.44 5.14
C CYS A 34 2.71 -1.23 6.41
N GLY A 35 2.98 -2.05 7.42
CA GLY A 35 2.29 -1.99 8.70
C GLY A 35 2.86 -2.98 9.72
N ARG A 36 2.41 -2.86 10.97
CA ARG A 36 2.87 -3.71 12.08
C ARG A 36 2.05 -4.98 12.23
N ASN A 37 0.76 -4.94 11.88
CA ASN A 37 -0.13 -6.09 12.01
C ASN A 37 -0.14 -6.89 10.71
N THR A 38 0.56 -8.02 10.70
CA THR A 38 0.67 -8.90 9.54
C THR A 38 -0.65 -9.54 9.15
N SER A 39 -1.59 -9.77 10.08
CA SER A 39 -2.90 -10.35 9.74
C SER A 39 -3.74 -9.39 8.88
N HIS A 40 -3.72 -8.09 9.20
CA HIS A 40 -4.39 -7.06 8.39
C HIS A 40 -3.73 -6.89 7.02
N LEU A 41 -2.40 -6.99 6.95
CA LEU A 41 -1.67 -6.93 5.68
C LEU A 41 -1.98 -8.14 4.79
N GLN A 42 -2.06 -9.33 5.38
CA GLN A 42 -2.47 -10.53 4.66
C GLN A 42 -3.90 -10.41 4.14
N GLN A 43 -4.84 -9.93 4.97
CA GLN A 43 -6.20 -9.61 4.50
C GLN A 43 -6.21 -8.64 3.33
N ALA A 44 -5.33 -7.62 3.33
CA ALA A 44 -5.24 -6.67 2.23
C ALA A 44 -4.71 -7.31 0.93
N ILE A 45 -3.83 -8.31 1.01
CA ILE A 45 -3.41 -9.15 -0.13
C ILE A 45 -4.61 -9.95 -0.64
N ASP A 46 -5.29 -10.67 0.27
CA ASP A 46 -6.40 -11.56 -0.07
C ASP A 46 -7.56 -10.77 -0.72
N LEU A 47 -7.76 -9.51 -0.33
CA LEU A 47 -8.74 -8.58 -0.89
C LEU A 47 -8.27 -7.86 -2.17
N GLY A 48 -7.07 -8.15 -2.66
CA GLY A 48 -6.44 -7.55 -3.84
C GLY A 48 -6.12 -6.05 -3.71
N VAL A 49 -6.13 -5.52 -2.48
CA VAL A 49 -5.86 -4.09 -2.21
C VAL A 49 -4.38 -3.78 -2.43
N ILE A 50 -3.51 -4.65 -1.96
CA ILE A 50 -2.05 -4.58 -2.11
C ILE A 50 -1.54 -5.85 -2.80
N ASP A 51 -0.34 -5.79 -3.38
CA ASP A 51 0.27 -6.91 -4.13
C ASP A 51 1.35 -7.62 -3.30
N ARG A 52 2.04 -6.89 -2.42
CA ARG A 52 2.94 -7.43 -1.39
C ARG A 52 2.96 -6.53 -0.17
N TYR A 53 3.53 -7.00 0.93
CA TYR A 53 3.78 -6.17 2.10
C TYR A 53 5.17 -6.36 2.69
N ASP A 54 5.60 -5.38 3.48
CA ASP A 54 6.75 -5.47 4.38
C ASP A 54 6.36 -4.89 5.75
N THR A 55 7.00 -5.34 6.82
CA THR A 55 6.76 -4.81 8.17
C THR A 55 7.72 -3.67 8.51
N HIS A 56 8.80 -3.50 7.74
CA HIS A 56 9.80 -2.47 7.92
C HIS A 56 9.65 -1.37 6.85
N PRO A 57 9.36 -0.11 7.23
CA PRO A 57 9.16 0.99 6.27
C PRO A 57 10.32 1.17 5.29
N ALA A 58 11.57 1.07 5.75
CA ALA A 58 12.74 1.23 4.90
C ALA A 58 12.85 0.16 3.80
N ASN A 59 12.27 -1.03 3.99
CA ASN A 59 12.21 -2.05 2.95
C ASN A 59 11.00 -1.83 2.03
N ALA A 60 9.86 -1.47 2.61
CA ALA A 60 8.63 -1.21 1.85
C ALA A 60 8.82 -0.13 0.78
N VAL A 61 9.50 0.97 1.14
CA VAL A 61 9.69 2.14 0.25
C VAL A 61 10.78 1.95 -0.81
N LYS A 62 11.50 0.82 -0.80
CA LYS A 62 12.57 0.58 -1.80
C LYS A 62 11.97 0.62 -3.20
N ASN A 63 12.54 1.49 -4.04
CA ASN A 63 12.14 1.67 -5.43
C ASN A 63 10.68 2.13 -5.62
N ALA A 64 10.08 2.78 -4.62
CA ALA A 64 8.76 3.37 -4.74
C ALA A 64 8.81 4.68 -5.54
N ASP A 65 7.91 4.86 -6.49
CA ASP A 65 7.75 6.14 -7.20
C ASP A 65 6.92 7.12 -6.36
N MET A 66 6.06 6.57 -5.49
CA MET A 66 5.21 7.33 -4.59
C MET A 66 5.06 6.60 -3.26
N VAL A 67 5.11 7.36 -2.17
CA VAL A 67 4.86 6.88 -0.81
C VAL A 67 3.68 7.64 -0.22
N VAL A 68 2.70 6.91 0.33
CA VAL A 68 1.55 7.47 1.05
C VAL A 68 1.63 7.04 2.50
N LEU A 69 1.66 8.04 3.39
CA LEU A 69 1.54 7.85 4.83
C LEU A 69 0.06 7.98 5.22
N ALA A 70 -0.59 6.87 5.51
CA ALA A 70 -1.99 6.78 5.94
C ALA A 70 -2.08 6.18 7.36
N VAL A 71 -1.27 6.69 8.27
CA VAL A 71 -1.21 6.28 9.68
C VAL A 71 -1.90 7.31 10.59
N PRO A 72 -2.45 6.90 11.73
CA PRO A 72 -2.88 7.84 12.78
C PRO A 72 -1.72 8.72 13.25
N LEU A 73 -2.00 9.98 13.59
CA LEU A 73 -1.02 10.95 14.09
C LEU A 73 -1.00 11.05 15.61
N GLY A 74 -1.93 10.38 16.30
CA GLY A 74 -2.13 10.38 17.75
C GLY A 74 -3.06 9.26 18.17
#